data_AF-A0A9X1VEL2-F1
#
_entry.id   AF-A0A9X1VEL2-F1
#
_cell.length_a   1.000
_cell.length_b   1.000
_cell.length_c   1.000
_cell.angle_alpha   90.00
_cell.angle_beta   90.00
_cell.angle_gamma   90.00
#
_symmetry.space_group_name_H-M   'P 1'
#
loop_
_entity.id
_entity.type
_entity.pdbx_description
1 polymer ?
#
loop_
_entity_poly.entity_id
_entity_poly.type
_entity_poly.pdbx_seq_one_letter_code
_entity_poly.pdbx_strand_id
1 'polypeptide(L)'
;MAVNKEDLYRLIEQITDPIELETAYRAIDSIVKHDDQSWYWTEHWHQGELEAEQDKQAGRVSRDFSSARELFDHLDNIISQEGKTDEH
;
A
#
# COMPACT_ATOMS: atom_id res chain seq x y z
N MET A 1 -20.64 -10.95 -11.21
CA MET A 1 -19.48 -11.81 -11.47
C MET A 1 -18.26 -10.93 -11.27
N ALA A 2 -17.35 -11.24 -10.35
CA ALA A 2 -16.15 -10.43 -10.14
C ALA A 2 -15.14 -10.77 -11.24
N VAL A 3 -14.72 -9.76 -12.02
CA VAL A 3 -13.65 -9.91 -13.01
C VAL A 3 -12.32 -9.78 -12.26
N ASN A 4 -11.46 -10.79 -12.36
CA ASN A 4 -10.12 -10.73 -11.75
C ASN A 4 -9.13 -10.03 -12.69
N LYS A 5 -7.92 -9.76 -12.19
CA LYS A 5 -6.87 -9.04 -12.93
C LYS A 5 -6.48 -9.74 -14.25
N GLU A 6 -6.41 -11.07 -14.26
CA GLU A 6 -6.03 -11.85 -15.44
C GLU A 6 -7.11 -11.82 -16.52
N ASP A 7 -8.38 -11.93 -16.10
CA ASP A 7 -9.53 -11.82 -16.99
C ASP A 7 -9.62 -10.42 -17.60
N LEU A 8 -9.33 -9.38 -16.82
CA LEU A 8 -9.29 -8.00 -17.32
C LEU A 8 -8.23 -7.82 -18.41
N TYR A 9 -6.99 -8.31 -18.19
CA TYR A 9 -5.94 -8.24 -19.21
C TYR A 9 -6.33 -8.97 -20.48
N ARG A 10 -6.88 -10.19 -20.36
CA ARG A 10 -7.35 -10.96 -21.53
C ARG A 10 -8.42 -10.22 -22.33
N LEU A 11 -9.35 -9.54 -21.65
CA LEU A 11 -10.39 -8.76 -22.32
C LEU A 11 -9.78 -7.56 -23.05
N ILE A 12 -8.82 -6.85 -22.45
CA ILE A 12 -8.13 -5.72 -23.09
C ILE A 12 -7.34 -6.18 -24.33
N GLU A 13 -6.63 -7.30 -24.22
CA GLU A 13 -5.85 -7.87 -25.34
C GLU A 13 -6.73 -8.31 -26.53
N GLN A 14 -8.00 -8.63 -26.30
CA GLN A 14 -8.95 -8.98 -27.34
C GLN A 14 -9.50 -7.77 -28.10
N ILE A 15 -9.29 -6.55 -27.60
CA ILE A 15 -9.73 -5.32 -28.26
C ILE A 15 -8.74 -4.97 -29.38
N THR A 16 -9.14 -5.25 -30.61
CA THR A 16 -8.33 -4.94 -31.80
C THR A 16 -8.58 -3.54 -32.37
N ASP A 17 -9.73 -2.93 -32.05
CA ASP A 17 -10.05 -1.58 -32.51
C ASP A 17 -9.33 -0.53 -31.64
N PRO A 18 -8.51 0.35 -32.23
CA PRO A 18 -7.75 1.34 -31.46
C PRO A 18 -8.61 2.35 -30.69
N ILE A 19 -9.83 2.66 -31.17
CA ILE A 19 -10.73 3.61 -30.53
C ILE A 19 -11.38 2.95 -29.31
N GLU A 20 -11.81 1.70 -29.44
CA GLU A 20 -12.33 0.91 -28.31
C GLU A 20 -11.26 0.69 -27.24
N LEU A 21 -10.01 0.44 -27.65
CA LEU A 21 -8.89 0.25 -26.73
C LEU A 21 -8.60 1.53 -25.93
N GLU A 22 -8.53 2.68 -26.60
CA GLU A 22 -8.37 3.99 -25.95
C GLU A 22 -9.53 4.29 -24.99
N THR A 23 -10.76 3.92 -25.37
CA THR A 23 -11.94 4.10 -24.52
C THR A 23 -11.85 3.24 -23.25
N ALA A 24 -11.42 1.98 -23.38
CA ALA A 24 -11.20 1.08 -22.24
C ALA A 24 -10.13 1.63 -21.29
N TYR A 25 -9.01 2.15 -21.81
CA TYR A 25 -7.98 2.78 -20.99
C TYR A 25 -8.50 4.00 -20.21
N ARG A 26 -9.27 4.88 -20.86
CA ARG A 26 -9.87 6.05 -20.20
C ARG A 26 -10.84 5.67 -19.09
N ALA A 27 -11.63 4.62 -19.29
CA ALA A 27 -12.55 4.13 -18.27
C ALA A 27 -11.80 3.60 -17.03
N ILE A 28 -10.74 2.82 -17.24
CA ILE A 28 -9.90 2.30 -16.15
C ILE A 28 -9.19 3.45 -15.42
N ASP A 29 -8.60 4.39 -16.16
CA ASP A 29 -7.93 5.57 -15.60
C ASP A 29 -8.89 6.42 -14.75
N SER A 30 -10.14 6.59 -15.19
CA SER A 30 -11.17 7.30 -14.43
C SER A 30 -11.52 6.57 -13.13
N ILE A 31 -11.65 5.23 -13.15
CA ILE A 31 -11.91 4.43 -11.95
C ILE A 31 -10.77 4.56 -10.95
N VAL A 32 -9.52 4.42 -11.41
CA VAL A 32 -8.33 4.50 -10.56
C VAL A 32 -8.17 5.90 -9.97
N LYS A 33 -8.47 6.97 -10.72
CA LYS A 33 -8.34 8.36 -10.23
C LYS A 33 -9.47 8.79 -9.30
N HIS A 34 -10.64 8.19 -9.39
CA HIS A 34 -11.79 8.49 -8.52
C HIS A 34 -11.88 7.59 -7.29
N ASP A 35 -10.98 6.62 -7.15
CA ASP A 35 -10.81 5.86 -5.93
C ASP A 35 -10.08 6.73 -4.89
N ASP A 36 -10.77 7.02 -3.77
CA ASP A 36 -10.22 7.74 -2.62
C ASP A 36 -9.03 7.01 -2.00
N GLN A 37 -8.89 5.73 -2.32
CA GLN A 37 -7.80 4.89 -1.87
C GLN A 37 -6.61 4.87 -2.85
N SER A 38 -6.67 5.45 -4.05
CA SER A 38 -5.61 5.37 -5.09
C SER A 38 -4.14 5.56 -4.66
N TRP A 39 -3.90 6.19 -3.50
CA TRP A 39 -2.61 6.23 -2.82
C TRP A 39 -1.96 4.85 -2.59
N TYR A 40 -2.73 3.74 -2.46
CA TYR A 40 -2.16 2.38 -2.32
C TYR A 40 -1.41 1.90 -3.57
N TRP A 41 -1.65 2.51 -4.74
CA TRP A 41 -0.95 2.19 -5.98
C TRP A 41 0.30 3.04 -6.22
N THR A 42 0.62 3.97 -5.31
CA THR A 42 1.82 4.79 -5.47
C THR A 42 3.07 3.96 -5.25
N GLU A 43 4.14 4.27 -5.99
CA GLU A 43 5.44 3.61 -5.81
C GLU A 43 5.91 3.72 -4.36
N HIS A 44 5.70 4.88 -3.72
CA HIS A 44 6.03 5.09 -2.32
C HIS A 44 5.32 4.10 -1.38
N TRP A 45 4.03 3.86 -1.60
CA TRP A 45 3.28 2.88 -0.81
C TRP A 45 3.81 1.46 -1.00
N HIS A 46 4.07 1.06 -2.25
CA HIS A 46 4.63 -0.26 -2.54
C HIS A 46 6.03 -0.48 -1.93
N GLN A 47 6.86 0.56 -1.87
CA GLN A 47 8.15 0.49 -1.18
C GLN A 47 7.97 0.29 0.34
N GLY A 48 7.00 0.98 0.95
CA GLY A 48 6.66 0.78 2.36
C GLY A 48 6.13 -0.63 2.66
N GLU A 49 5.32 -1.20 1.76
CA GLU A 49 4.87 -2.60 1.86
C GLU A 49 6.04 -3.58 1.80
N LEU A 50 7.00 -3.34 0.91
CA LEU A 50 8.20 -4.17 0.79
C LEU A 50 9.08 -4.08 2.05
N GLU A 51 9.28 -2.87 2.57
CA GLU A 51 10.03 -2.64 3.82
C GLU A 51 9.36 -3.34 5.01
N ALA A 52 8.05 -3.17 5.18
CA ALA A 52 7.29 -3.82 6.25
C ALA A 52 7.37 -5.35 6.18
N GLU A 53 7.36 -5.92 4.97
CA GLU A 53 7.51 -7.36 4.78
C GLU A 53 8.93 -7.85 5.12
N GLN A 54 9.96 -7.08 4.76
CA GLN A 54 11.33 -7.36 5.15
C GLN A 54 11.53 -7.27 6.66
N ASP A 55 10.89 -6.30 7.33
CA ASP A 55 10.94 -6.16 8.79
C ASP A 55 10.31 -7.36 9.50
N LYS A 56 9.17 -7.85 9.01
CA LYS A 56 8.55 -9.09 9.51
C LYS A 56 9.50 -10.27 9.36
N GLN A 57 10.12 -10.44 8.19
CA GLN A 57 11.04 -11.56 7.92
C GLN A 57 12.32 -11.46 8.76
N ALA A 58 12.81 -10.24 9.00
CA ALA A 58 13.97 -9.98 9.84
C ALA A 58 13.66 -10.00 11.35
N GLY A 59 12.40 -10.17 11.75
CA GLY A 59 11.97 -10.09 13.14
C GLY A 59 12.10 -8.69 13.74
N ARG A 60 12.22 -7.64 12.91
CA ARG A 60 12.22 -6.22 13.31
C ARG A 60 10.78 -5.74 13.55
N VAL A 61 10.05 -6.48 14.37
CA VAL A 61 8.67 -6.17 14.74
C VAL A 61 8.60 -5.90 16.24
N SER A 62 7.72 -4.99 16.63
CA SER A 62 7.39 -4.79 18.04
C SER A 62 6.80 -6.07 18.62
N ARG A 63 6.88 -6.20 19.94
CA ARG A 63 6.11 -7.20 20.68
C ARG A 63 4.60 -7.03 20.47
N ASP A 64 3.84 -8.08 20.74
CA ASP A 64 2.38 -8.00 20.82
C ASP A 64 1.94 -7.06 21.96
N PHE A 65 0.84 -6.34 21.71
CA PHE A 65 0.19 -5.48 22.69
C PHE A 65 -1.19 -6.03 23.03
N SER A 66 -1.49 -6.10 24.31
CA SER A 66 -2.77 -6.58 24.84
C SER A 66 -3.88 -5.54 24.75
N SER A 67 -3.53 -4.27 24.54
CA SER A 67 -4.47 -3.16 24.37
C SER A 67 -3.85 -2.00 23.58
N ALA A 68 -4.70 -1.16 22.99
CA ALA A 68 -4.26 0.07 22.33
C ALA A 68 -3.52 1.02 23.29
N ARG A 69 -3.92 1.07 24.57
CA ARG A 69 -3.24 1.88 25.59
C ARG A 69 -1.78 1.45 25.76
N GLU A 70 -1.55 0.15 25.82
CA GLU A 70 -0.20 -0.41 25.97
C GLU A 70 0.69 -0.09 24.76
N LEU A 71 0.11 -0.09 23.55
CA LEU A 71 0.79 0.35 22.33
C LEU A 71 1.18 1.84 22.41
N PHE A 72 0.26 2.72 22.81
CA PHE A 72 0.55 4.15 22.94
C PHE A 72 1.63 4.43 23.98
N ASP A 73 1.54 3.80 25.16
CA ASP A 73 2.55 3.93 26.21
C ASP A 73 3.94 3.47 25.70
N HIS A 74 4.00 2.44 24.86
CA HIS A 74 5.25 2.00 24.23
C HIS A 74 5.82 3.01 23.23
N LEU A 75 4.96 3.56 22.36
CA LEU A 75 5.36 4.57 21.37
C LEU A 75 5.88 5.84 22.04
N ASP A 76 5.18 6.34 23.07
CA ASP A 76 5.59 7.52 23.83
C ASP A 76 6.96 7.32 24.49
N ASN A 77 7.22 6.10 24.97
CA ASN A 77 8.52 5.74 25.53
C ASN A 77 9.62 5.71 24.47
N ILE A 78 9.37 5.18 23.27
CA ILE A 78 10.36 5.19 22.16
C ILE A 78 10.71 6.63 21.79
N ILE A 79 9.70 7.46 21.55
CA ILE A 79 9.88 8.88 21.18
C ILE A 79 10.69 9.63 22.25
N SER A 80 10.43 9.35 23.53
CA SER A 80 11.13 9.97 24.65
C SER A 80 12.60 9.53 24.80
N GLN A 81 12.99 8.39 24.22
CA GLN A 81 14.38 7.89 24.26
C GLN A 81 15.17 8.34 23.02
N GLU A 82 14.55 8.41 21.85
CA GLU A 82 15.19 8.94 20.64
C GLU A 82 15.62 10.39 20.83
N GLY A 83 14.78 11.24 21.44
CA GLY A 83 15.12 12.64 21.75
C GLY A 83 16.24 12.85 22.80
N LYS A 84 16.71 11.79 23.49
CA LYS A 84 17.83 11.86 24.44
C LYS A 84 19.17 11.41 23.83
N THR A 85 19.14 10.81 22.65
CA THR A 85 20.34 10.19 22.05
C THR A 85 21.13 11.20 21.19
N ASP A 86 20.54 12.35 20.88
CA ASP A 86 21.17 13.44 20.10
C ASP A 86 22.01 14.43 20.95
N GLU A 87 22.09 14.25 22.28
CA GLU A 87 22.90 15.07 23.19
C GLU A 87 24.10 14.31 23.77
N HIS A 88 24.99 13.74 22.93
CA HIS A 88 26.31 13.32 23.41
C HIS A 88 27.47 13.45 22.41
#